data_AF-B7FP12-F1
#
_entry.id   AF-B7FP12-F1
#
_cell.length_a   1.000
_cell.length_b   1.000
_cell.length_c   1.000
_cell.angle_alpha   90.00
_cell.angle_beta   90.00
_cell.angle_gamma   90.00
#
_symmetry.space_group_name_H-M   'P 1'
#
loop_
_entity.id
_entity.type
_entity.pdbx_description
1 polymer ?
#
loop_
_entity_poly.entity_id
_entity_poly.type
_entity_poly.pdbx_seq_one_letter_code
_entity_poly.pdbx_strand_id
1 'polypeptide(L)' 'RPQWCEAESCHECRKVFGPTRLRHHCRLCGHSYCQAHSSLQHRLPHLGYDPNVPERVCGRCKRLL' A
#
# COMPACT_ATOMS: atom_id res chain seq x y z
N ARG A 1 10.79 1.53 -7.95
CA ARG A 1 9.83 1.17 -6.86
C ARG A 1 10.16 2.01 -5.63
N PRO A 2 9.18 2.57 -4.91
CA PRO A 2 9.43 3.35 -3.70
C PRO A 2 10.00 2.48 -2.57
N GLN A 3 10.84 3.06 -1.71
CA GLN A 3 11.27 2.40 -0.48
C GLN A 3 10.06 2.19 0.44
N TRP A 4 9.98 1.02 1.08
CA TRP A 4 8.93 0.75 2.04
C TRP A 4 9.26 1.39 3.38
N CYS A 5 8.29 2.13 3.90
CA CYS A 5 8.36 2.66 5.25
C CYS A 5 7.80 1.62 6.22
N GLU A 6 8.48 1.36 7.33
CA GLU A 6 8.08 0.39 8.35
C GLU A 6 7.40 1.04 9.56
N ALA A 7 6.39 1.89 9.32
CA ALA A 7 5.70 2.59 10.38
C ALA A 7 4.98 1.63 11.34
N GLU A 8 4.87 2.02 12.61
CA GLU A 8 4.15 1.27 13.64
C GLU A 8 2.62 1.39 13.52
N SER A 9 2.12 2.37 12.75
CA SER A 9 0.70 2.62 12.55
C SER A 9 0.32 2.85 11.09
N CYS A 10 -0.95 2.64 10.78
CA CYS A 10 -1.48 2.90 9.46
C CYS A 10 -1.37 4.39 9.10
N HIS A 11 -0.81 4.70 7.92
CA HIS A 11 -0.64 6.07 7.44
C HIS A 11 -1.96 6.85 7.30
N GLU A 12 -3.06 6.15 7.02
CA GLU A 12 -4.41 6.75 6.89
C GLU A 12 -5.11 6.90 8.25
N CYS A 13 -5.44 5.79 8.91
CA CYS A 13 -6.27 5.83 10.13
C CYS A 13 -5.49 5.91 11.45
N ARG A 14 -4.16 5.93 11.41
CA ARG A 14 -3.25 6.02 12.57
C ARG A 14 -3.38 4.93 13.62
N LYS A 15 -4.19 3.90 13.36
CA LYS A 15 -4.30 2.72 14.23
C LYS A 15 -2.99 1.91 14.16
N VAL A 16 -2.47 1.54 15.33
CA VAL A 16 -1.23 0.75 15.49
C VAL A 16 -1.41 -0.66 14.91
N PHE A 17 -0.36 -1.17 14.28
CA PHE A 17 -0.29 -2.55 13.80
C PHE A 17 -0.11 -3.53 14.95
N GLY A 18 -0.47 -4.79 14.72
CA GLY A 18 -0.35 -5.83 15.74
C GLY A 18 -0.81 -7.18 15.21
N PRO A 19 -1.01 -8.17 16.08
CA PRO A 19 -1.32 -9.55 15.68
C PRO A 19 -2.55 -9.69 14.78
N THR A 20 -3.55 -8.82 14.98
CA THR A 20 -4.81 -8.83 14.20
C THR A 20 -4.87 -7.73 13.13
N ARG A 21 -3.95 -6.77 13.17
CA ARG A 21 -3.85 -5.68 12.18
C ARG A 21 -2.47 -5.70 11.57
N LEU A 22 -2.32 -6.51 10.53
CA LEU A 22 -1.07 -6.66 9.81
C LEU A 22 -0.71 -5.38 9.04
N ARG A 23 0.61 -5.20 8.87
CA ARG A 23 1.20 -4.12 8.09
C ARG A 23 1.21 -4.50 6.60
N HIS A 24 0.72 -3.60 5.76
CA HIS A 24 0.78 -3.74 4.31
C HIS A 24 1.40 -2.48 3.69
N HIS A 25 2.10 -2.63 2.57
CA HIS A 25 2.69 -1.49 1.87
C HIS A 25 1.95 -1.19 0.57
N CYS A 26 1.73 0.09 0.30
CA CYS A 26 1.31 0.55 -1.02
C CYS A 26 2.50 0.46 -1.98
N ARG A 27 2.35 -0.24 -3.11
CA ARG A 27 3.44 -0.38 -4.09
C ARG A 27 3.70 0.91 -4.90
N LEU A 28 2.78 1.87 -4.88
CA LEU A 28 2.96 3.18 -5.53
C LEU A 28 3.70 4.19 -4.64
N CYS A 29 3.33 4.33 -3.36
CA CYS A 29 3.91 5.35 -2.47
C CYS A 29 4.82 4.81 -1.34
N GLY A 30 4.84 3.50 -1.08
CA GLY A 30 5.72 2.89 -0.08
C GLY A 30 5.30 3.00 1.39
N HIS A 31 4.30 3.81 1.74
CA HIS A 31 3.82 3.92 3.13
C HIS A 31 3.13 2.63 3.65
N SER A 32 3.10 2.49 4.97
CA SER A 32 2.44 1.40 5.68
C SER A 32 0.95 1.66 5.90
N TYR A 33 0.11 0.67 5.63
CA TYR A 33 -1.34 0.71 5.77
C TYR A 33 -1.86 -0.59 6.38
N CYS A 34 -3.04 -0.52 6.98
CA CYS A 34 -3.79 -1.74 7.31
C CYS A 34 -4.53 -2.27 6.08
N GLN A 35 -5.09 -3.48 6.19
CA GLN A 35 -5.82 -4.13 5.10
C GLN A 35 -6.94 -3.24 4.54
N ALA A 36 -7.72 -2.59 5.41
CA ALA A 36 -8.86 -1.75 5.00
C ALA A 36 -8.44 -0.52 4.14
N HIS A 37 -7.28 0.08 4.41
CA HIS A 37 -6.83 1.28 3.68
C HIS A 37 -5.89 0.96 2.51
N SER A 38 -5.64 -0.32 2.25
CA SER A 38 -4.81 -0.81 1.15
C SER A 38 -5.39 -2.04 0.46
N SER A 39 -6.71 -2.21 0.46
CA SER A 39 -7.41 -3.35 -0.15
C SER A 39 -7.48 -3.28 -1.67
N LEU A 40 -7.09 -2.15 -2.27
CA LEU A 40 -7.21 -1.88 -3.69
C LEU A 40 -5.96 -2.32 -4.46
N GLN A 41 -6.10 -2.57 -5.75
CA GLN A 41 -5.00 -2.98 -6.62
C GLN A 41 -4.94 -2.16 -7.91
N HIS A 42 -3.73 -2.02 -8.47
CA HIS A 42 -3.48 -1.39 -9.76
C HIS A 42 -2.19 -1.90 -10.40
N ARG A 43 -2.14 -1.93 -11.74
CA ARG A 43 -0.94 -2.35 -12.49
C ARG A 43 0.07 -1.19 -12.46
N LEU A 44 1.34 -1.49 -12.16
CA LEU A 44 2.37 -0.46 -11.98
C LEU A 44 3.59 -0.71 -12.90
N PRO A 45 3.40 -0.85 -14.23
CA PRO A 45 4.50 -1.16 -15.14
C PRO A 45 5.60 -0.08 -15.15
N HIS A 46 5.21 1.19 -14.96
CA HIS A 46 6.15 2.32 -14.87
C HIS A 46 7.09 2.25 -13.66
N LEU A 47 6.79 1.42 -12.65
CA LEU A 47 7.68 1.16 -11.51
C LEU A 47 8.47 -0.15 -11.66
N GLY A 48 8.39 -0.82 -12.82
CA GLY A 48 9.05 -2.09 -13.09
C GLY A 48 8.34 -3.29 -12.46
N TYR A 49 7.02 -3.23 -12.24
CA TYR A 49 6.20 -4.40 -11.93
C TYR A 49 5.71 -5.07 -13.22
N ASP A 50 5.30 -6.34 -13.12
CA ASP A 50 4.71 -7.05 -14.25
C ASP A 50 3.45 -6.29 -14.76
N PRO A 51 3.34 -6.00 -16.07
CA PRO A 51 2.23 -5.24 -16.64
C PRO A 51 0.87 -5.97 -16.56
N ASN A 52 0.87 -7.27 -16.32
CA ASN A 52 -0.34 -8.10 -16.24
C ASN A 52 -0.77 -8.39 -14.80
N VAL A 53 0.10 -8.14 -13.81
CA VAL A 53 -0.16 -8.41 -12.39
C VAL A 53 -0.52 -7.11 -11.66
N PRO A 54 -1.74 -6.98 -11.12
CA PRO A 54 -2.12 -5.81 -10.35
C PRO A 54 -1.51 -5.86 -8.93
N GLU A 55 -0.85 -4.78 -8.55
CA GLU A 55 -0.17 -4.63 -7.27
C GLU A 55 -1.02 -3.89 -6.25
N ARG A 56 -0.79 -4.20 -4.97
CA ARG A 56 -1.52 -3.54 -3.86
C ARG A 56 -1.23 -2.04 -3.79
N VAL A 57 -2.28 -1.23 -3.74
CA VAL A 57 -2.20 0.23 -3.57
C VAL A 57 -3.13 0.72 -2.45
N CYS A 58 -2.76 1.83 -1.81
CA CYS A 58 -3.66 2.48 -0.85
C CYS A 58 -4.81 3.19 -1.56
N GLY A 59 -5.88 3.48 -0.82
CA GLY A 59 -7.04 4.19 -1.36
C GLY A 59 -6.71 5.55 -1.96
N ARG A 60 -5.79 6.30 -1.34
CA ARG A 60 -5.35 7.60 -1.87
C ARG A 60 -4.67 7.46 -3.23
N CYS A 61 -3.71 6.55 -3.35
CA CYS A 61 -3.01 6.29 -4.61
C CYS A 61 -3.97 5.80 -5.69
N LYS A 62 -4.92 4.92 -5.33
CA LYS A 62 -5.91 4.41 -6.30
C LYS A 62 -6.80 5.50 -6.88
N ARG A 63 -7.13 6.55 -6.11
CA ARG A 63 -7.94 7.69 -6.60
C ARG A 63 -7.17 8.65 -7.52
N LEU A 64 -5.84 8.60 -7.53
CA LEU A 64 -4.98 9.48 -8.33
C LEU A 64 -4.47 8.80 -9.62
N LEU A 65 -4.84 7.54 -9.83
CA LEU A 65 -4.49 6.70 -10.98
C LEU A 65 -5.74 6.47 -11.82
#